data_AF-A0A7W1KMS2-F1
#
_entry.id   AF-A0A7W1KMS2-F1
#
_cell.length_a   1.000
_cell.length_b   1.000
_cell.length_c   1.000
_cell.angle_alpha   90.00
_cell.angle_beta   90.00
_cell.angle_gamma   90.00
#
_symmetry.space_group_name_H-M   'P 1'
#
loop_
_entity.id
_entity.type
_entity.pdbx_description
1 polymer ?
#
loop_
_entity_poly.entity_id
_entity_poly.type
_entity_poly.pdbx_seq_one_letter_code
_entity_poly.pdbx_strand_id
1 'polypeptide(L)'
;ADTVATAIKIGDPASYDRAVQAITETDGVVLSVSDAELLEAKAAVDASGVGCEPASAATLAGLRQLVRQGTVKRSDRVIGVLTGHILKDPGLLLKYHQETDPPPPGANRPLEIDADIREIERVLKSKA
;
A
#
# COMPACT_ATOMS: atom_id res chain seq x y z
N ALA A 1 14.38 -13.26 -1.53
CA ALA A 1 13.61 -12.12 -1.02
C ALA A 1 12.42 -12.64 -0.23
N ASP A 2 12.11 -12.03 0.92
CA ASP A 2 10.95 -12.39 1.74
C ASP A 2 10.09 -11.14 1.96
N THR A 3 8.80 -11.25 1.65
CA THR A 3 7.81 -10.16 1.72
C THR A 3 6.41 -10.76 1.62
N VAL A 4 5.42 -10.11 2.23
CA VAL A 4 3.99 -10.40 2.01
C VAL A 4 3.52 -10.09 0.59
N ALA A 5 4.23 -9.21 -0.15
CA ALA A 5 3.89 -8.86 -1.53
C ALA A 5 4.41 -9.92 -2.51
N THR A 6 3.69 -11.04 -2.60
CA THR A 6 4.10 -12.24 -3.35
C THR A 6 4.49 -11.97 -4.80
N ALA A 7 3.86 -11.01 -5.48
CA ALA A 7 4.16 -10.66 -6.87
C ALA A 7 5.59 -10.08 -7.08
N ILE A 8 6.22 -9.54 -6.03
CA ILE A 8 7.60 -9.02 -6.07
C ILE A 8 8.52 -9.80 -5.12
N LYS A 9 8.11 -10.99 -4.67
CA LYS A 9 8.94 -11.91 -3.87
C LYS A 9 9.96 -12.63 -4.75
N ILE A 10 10.85 -11.86 -5.37
CA ILE A 10 11.83 -12.32 -6.37
C ILE A 10 13.23 -12.03 -5.83
N GLY A 11 14.06 -13.08 -5.68
CA GLY A 11 15.43 -12.93 -5.18
C GLY A 11 16.48 -12.67 -6.25
N ASP A 12 16.21 -13.12 -7.48
CA ASP A 12 17.11 -13.01 -8.63
C ASP A 12 16.29 -12.63 -9.88
N PRO A 13 16.12 -11.32 -10.16
CA PRO A 13 15.22 -10.87 -11.21
C PRO A 13 15.81 -11.16 -12.60
N ALA A 14 15.07 -11.90 -13.42
CA ALA A 14 15.50 -12.33 -14.76
C ALA A 14 15.87 -11.19 -15.74
N SER A 15 15.48 -9.95 -15.45
CA SER A 15 15.81 -8.76 -16.24
C SER A 15 16.68 -7.75 -15.47
N TYR A 16 17.52 -8.24 -14.55
CA TYR A 16 18.42 -7.41 -13.74
C TYR A 16 19.23 -6.42 -14.59
N ASP A 17 19.95 -6.91 -15.60
CA ASP A 17 20.82 -6.07 -16.43
C ASP A 17 20.05 -4.96 -17.16
N ARG A 18 18.84 -5.28 -17.66
CA ARG A 18 17.95 -4.30 -18.31
C ARG A 18 17.46 -3.23 -17.33
N ALA A 19 17.14 -3.63 -16.10
CA ALA A 19 16.73 -2.70 -15.06
C ALA A 19 17.90 -1.77 -14.68
N VAL A 20 19.09 -2.31 -14.44
CA VAL A 20 20.31 -1.52 -14.11
C VAL A 20 20.64 -0.52 -15.22
N GLN A 21 20.54 -0.95 -16.48
CA GLN A 21 20.73 -0.07 -17.63
C GLN A 21 19.71 1.07 -17.62
N ALA A 22 18.42 0.78 -17.52
CA ALA A 22 17.38 1.80 -17.51
C ALA A 22 17.52 2.80 -16.35
N ILE A 23 17.89 2.32 -15.15
CA ILE A 23 18.15 3.17 -13.98
C ILE A 23 19.33 4.09 -14.26
N THR A 24 20.42 3.57 -14.81
CA THR A 24 21.64 4.34 -15.09
C THR A 24 21.40 5.39 -16.18
N GLU A 25 20.73 5.02 -17.27
CA GLU A 25 20.43 5.93 -18.40
C GLU A 25 19.45 7.05 -18.02
N THR A 26 18.62 6.85 -17.00
CA THR A 26 17.61 7.83 -16.56
C THR A 26 18.00 8.61 -15.31
N ASP A 27 19.23 8.44 -14.80
CA ASP A 27 19.67 8.95 -13.49
C ASP A 27 18.65 8.59 -12.38
N GLY A 28 18.14 7.37 -12.47
CA GLY A 28 17.12 6.82 -11.59
C GLY A 28 17.70 6.33 -10.28
N VAL A 29 16.79 6.02 -9.35
CA VAL A 29 17.14 5.48 -8.03
C VAL A 29 16.39 4.20 -7.74
N VAL A 30 17.00 3.35 -6.93
CA VAL A 30 16.38 2.13 -6.39
C VAL A 30 16.36 2.22 -4.87
N LEU A 31 15.26 1.80 -4.28
CA LEU A 31 15.09 1.69 -2.84
C LEU A 31 14.26 0.45 -2.51
N SER A 32 14.31 0.04 -1.25
CA SER A 32 13.44 -0.97 -0.67
C SER A 32 12.51 -0.32 0.36
N VAL A 33 11.34 -0.93 0.53
CA VAL A 33 10.38 -0.56 1.58
C VAL A 33 10.09 -1.78 2.42
N SER A 34 9.76 -1.56 3.69
CA SER A 34 9.30 -2.63 4.58
C SER A 34 7.87 -3.07 4.23
N ASP A 35 7.50 -4.29 4.64
CA ASP A 35 6.12 -4.78 4.50
C ASP A 35 5.12 -3.88 5.25
N ALA A 36 5.53 -3.28 6.37
CA ALA A 36 4.72 -2.33 7.10
C ALA A 36 4.44 -1.05 6.28
N GLU A 37 5.48 -0.44 5.72
CA GLU A 37 5.33 0.75 4.84
C GLU A 37 4.50 0.44 3.60
N LEU A 38 4.68 -0.75 3.01
CA LEU A 38 3.92 -1.22 1.88
C LEU A 38 2.42 -1.34 2.22
N LEU A 39 2.09 -1.96 3.35
CA LEU A 39 0.71 -2.15 3.79
C LEU A 39 0.03 -0.83 4.19
N GLU A 40 0.76 0.11 4.79
CA GLU A 40 0.23 1.45 5.07
C GLU A 40 0.01 2.26 3.79
N ALA A 41 0.93 2.18 2.83
CA ALA A 41 0.75 2.80 1.51
C ALA A 41 -0.45 2.18 0.79
N LYS A 42 -0.61 0.88 0.90
CA LYS A 42 -1.73 0.14 0.33
C LYS A 42 -3.06 0.63 0.88
N ALA A 43 -3.20 0.69 2.21
CA ALA A 43 -4.40 1.20 2.87
C ALA A 43 -4.73 2.65 2.43
N ALA A 44 -3.71 3.48 2.21
CA ALA A 44 -3.90 4.84 1.70
C ALA A 44 -4.38 4.88 0.23
N VAL A 45 -3.85 4.02 -0.64
CA VAL A 45 -4.34 3.89 -2.03
C VAL A 45 -5.78 3.39 -2.05
N ASP A 46 -6.10 2.40 -1.22
CA ASP A 46 -7.46 1.84 -1.14
C ASP A 46 -8.46 2.88 -0.62
N ALA A 47 -8.10 3.64 0.41
CA ALA A 47 -8.94 4.71 0.97
C ALA A 47 -9.19 5.87 -0.02
N SER A 48 -8.40 5.99 -1.09
CA SER A 48 -8.63 6.97 -2.17
C SER A 48 -9.74 6.57 -3.15
N GLY A 49 -10.24 5.33 -3.07
CA GLY A 49 -11.27 4.78 -3.96
C GLY A 49 -10.73 4.11 -5.22
N VAL A 50 -9.41 4.09 -5.45
CA VAL A 50 -8.78 3.43 -6.61
C VAL A 50 -8.47 1.96 -6.30
N GLY A 51 -7.70 1.72 -5.24
CA GLY A 51 -7.24 0.39 -4.85
C GLY A 51 -6.17 -0.25 -5.76
N CYS A 52 -5.43 -1.22 -5.23
CA CYS A 52 -4.43 -1.99 -5.99
C CYS A 52 -4.11 -3.36 -5.37
N GLU A 53 -3.19 -4.14 -5.93
CA GLU A 53 -2.58 -5.29 -5.23
C GLU A 53 -1.45 -4.85 -4.27
N PRO A 54 -0.96 -5.70 -3.35
CA PRO A 54 0.09 -5.32 -2.40
C PRO A 54 1.39 -4.82 -3.05
N ALA A 55 1.89 -5.50 -4.09
CA ALA A 55 3.12 -5.11 -4.76
C ALA A 55 3.05 -3.71 -5.40
N SER A 56 1.88 -3.33 -5.93
CA SER A 56 1.66 -2.00 -6.50
C SER A 56 1.78 -0.88 -5.48
N ALA A 57 1.50 -1.15 -4.20
CA ALA A 57 1.65 -0.14 -3.15
C ALA A 57 3.10 0.20 -2.82
N ALA A 58 4.07 -0.62 -3.24
CA ALA A 58 5.50 -0.29 -3.13
C ALA A 58 5.82 1.04 -3.82
N THR A 59 5.09 1.41 -4.88
CA THR A 59 5.21 2.69 -5.56
C THR A 59 4.91 3.88 -4.64
N LEU A 60 3.78 3.87 -3.93
CA LEU A 60 3.45 4.96 -3.01
C LEU A 60 4.34 4.94 -1.76
N ALA A 61 4.67 3.76 -1.24
CA ALA A 61 5.58 3.61 -0.11
C ALA A 61 6.96 4.22 -0.43
N GLY A 62 7.54 3.86 -1.59
CA GLY A 62 8.82 4.39 -2.05
C GLY A 62 8.76 5.88 -2.34
N LEU A 63 7.69 6.37 -2.96
CA LEU A 63 7.50 7.81 -3.19
C LEU A 63 7.50 8.60 -1.88
N ARG A 64 6.81 8.12 -0.85
CA ARG A 64 6.82 8.76 0.48
C ARG A 64 8.24 8.85 1.03
N GLN A 65 9.04 7.79 0.90
CA GLN A 65 10.44 7.80 1.32
C GLN A 65 11.29 8.80 0.52
N LEU A 66 11.17 8.82 -0.81
CA LEU A 66 11.91 9.74 -1.67
C LEU A 66 11.56 11.22 -1.38
N VAL A 67 10.30 11.52 -1.06
CA VAL A 67 9.89 12.86 -0.64
C VAL A 67 10.48 13.22 0.72
N ARG A 68 10.51 12.30 1.70
CA ARG A 68 11.17 12.54 2.99
C ARG A 68 12.67 12.79 2.85
N GLN A 69 13.32 12.09 1.92
CA GLN A 69 14.75 12.21 1.64
C GLN A 69 15.11 13.46 0.82
N GLY A 70 14.11 14.12 0.22
CA GLY A 70 14.32 15.29 -0.65
C GLY A 70 14.73 14.95 -2.08
N THR A 71 14.82 13.66 -2.44
CA THR A 71 15.10 13.20 -3.81
C THR A 71 13.96 13.60 -4.76
N VAL A 72 12.70 13.49 -4.31
CA VAL A 72 11.53 13.97 -5.03
C VAL A 72 10.97 15.19 -4.30
N LYS A 73 10.78 16.31 -5.00
CA LYS A 73 10.24 17.53 -4.41
C LYS A 73 8.72 17.47 -4.38
N ARG A 74 8.11 18.15 -3.40
CA ARG A 74 6.63 18.24 -3.28
C ARG A 74 5.96 18.89 -4.51
N SER A 75 6.70 19.67 -5.29
CA SER A 75 6.25 20.31 -6.53
C SER A 75 6.32 19.40 -7.75
N ASP A 76 7.00 18.24 -7.65
CA ASP A 76 7.25 17.40 -8.81
C ASP A 76 5.98 16.65 -9.22
N ARG A 77 5.83 16.45 -10.53
CA ARG A 77 4.75 15.63 -11.08
C ARG A 77 5.24 14.19 -11.17
N VAL A 78 4.57 13.30 -10.45
CA VAL A 78 4.94 11.88 -10.37
C VAL A 78 3.81 11.02 -10.91
N ILE A 79 4.17 10.01 -11.71
CA ILE A 79 3.24 8.97 -12.16
C ILE A 79 3.53 7.71 -11.36
N GLY A 80 2.56 7.28 -10.54
CA GLY A 80 2.63 6.01 -9.84
C GLY A 80 1.99 4.89 -10.66
N VAL A 81 2.72 3.80 -10.90
CA VAL A 81 2.21 2.66 -11.68
C VAL A 81 1.63 1.60 -10.75
N LEU A 82 0.32 1.39 -10.83
CA LEU A 82 -0.37 0.32 -10.12
C LEU A 82 -0.56 -0.88 -11.06
N THR A 83 0.33 -1.86 -10.96
CA THR A 83 0.45 -2.98 -11.88
C THR A 83 -0.65 -4.04 -11.75
N GLY A 84 -1.29 -4.15 -10.60
CA GLY A 84 -2.24 -5.23 -10.30
C GLY A 84 -3.54 -4.74 -9.69
N HIS A 85 -4.62 -5.47 -10.00
CA HIS A 85 -5.98 -5.19 -9.54
C HIS A 85 -6.15 -5.49 -8.04
N ILE A 86 -7.03 -4.72 -7.37
CA ILE A 86 -7.29 -4.87 -5.93
C ILE A 86 -7.75 -6.27 -5.50
N LEU A 87 -8.47 -6.96 -6.37
CA LEU A 87 -9.01 -8.29 -6.10
C LEU A 87 -8.00 -9.44 -6.25
N LYS A 88 -6.73 -9.15 -6.56
CA LYS A 88 -5.72 -10.21 -6.77
C LYS A 88 -5.32 -10.89 -5.45
N ASP A 89 -5.36 -10.17 -4.34
CA ASP A 89 -5.08 -10.72 -3.00
C ASP A 89 -5.99 -10.09 -1.93
N PRO A 90 -7.27 -10.52 -1.87
CA PRO A 90 -8.21 -10.02 -0.88
C PRO A 90 -7.91 -10.53 0.54
N GLY A 91 -7.17 -11.63 0.68
CA GLY A 91 -6.82 -12.21 1.99
C GLY A 91 -5.93 -11.27 2.80
N LEU A 92 -4.97 -10.61 2.15
CA LEU A 92 -4.12 -9.64 2.84
C LEU A 92 -4.91 -8.41 3.35
N LEU A 93 -5.98 -8.01 2.66
CA LEU A 93 -6.86 -6.92 3.10
C LEU A 93 -7.62 -7.30 4.37
N LEU A 94 -8.18 -8.51 4.41
CA LEU A 94 -8.86 -9.02 5.61
C LEU A 94 -7.88 -9.08 6.79
N LYS A 95 -6.68 -9.62 6.56
CA LYS A 95 -5.64 -9.68 7.59
C LYS A 95 -5.27 -8.29 8.12
N TYR A 96 -5.04 -7.32 7.25
CA TYR A 96 -4.64 -5.96 7.64
C TYR A 96 -5.75 -5.23 8.39
N HIS A 97 -6.97 -5.23 7.86
CA HIS A 97 -8.06 -4.46 8.45
C HIS A 97 -8.71 -5.15 9.65
N GLN A 98 -8.76 -6.48 9.72
CA GLN A 98 -9.57 -7.21 10.71
C GLN A 98 -8.73 -8.08 11.68
N GLU A 99 -7.73 -8.81 11.19
CA GLU A 99 -7.07 -9.88 11.97
C GLU A 99 -5.80 -9.43 12.72
N THR A 100 -5.16 -8.33 12.31
CA THR A 100 -3.88 -7.87 12.89
C THR A 100 -4.09 -7.18 14.24
N ASP A 101 -3.39 -7.62 15.29
CA ASP A 101 -3.46 -7.06 16.64
C ASP A 101 -2.05 -6.68 17.18
N PRO A 102 -1.82 -5.45 17.68
CA PRO A 102 -2.74 -4.31 17.68
C PRO A 102 -3.12 -3.87 16.25
N PRO A 103 -4.28 -3.23 16.06
CA PRO A 103 -4.73 -2.80 14.73
C PRO A 103 -3.73 -1.80 14.11
N PRO A 104 -3.35 -1.99 12.84
CA PRO A 104 -2.53 -1.02 12.12
C PRO A 104 -3.20 0.37 12.03
N PRO A 105 -2.44 1.46 11.87
CA PRO A 105 -3.00 2.82 11.83
C PRO A 105 -4.09 3.04 10.76
N GLY A 106 -4.00 2.34 9.62
CA GLY A 106 -4.97 2.41 8.53
C GLY A 106 -6.09 1.37 8.58
N ALA A 107 -6.19 0.58 9.67
CA ALA A 107 -7.20 -0.45 9.79
C ALA A 107 -8.62 0.15 9.83
N ASN A 108 -9.57 -0.54 9.19
CA ASN A 108 -10.96 -0.10 9.09
C ASN A 108 -11.84 -1.32 9.35
N ARG A 109 -11.96 -1.68 10.62
CA ARG A 109 -12.75 -2.84 11.06
C ARG A 109 -14.25 -2.56 10.87
N PRO A 110 -15.01 -3.51 10.32
CA PRO A 110 -16.46 -3.48 10.46
C PRO A 110 -16.83 -3.34 11.95
N LEU A 111 -17.82 -2.49 12.23
CA LEU A 111 -18.39 -2.37 13.57
C LEU A 111 -19.57 -3.32 13.66
N GLU A 112 -19.48 -4.30 14.54
CA GLU A 112 -20.61 -5.17 14.87
C GLU A 112 -21.49 -4.49 15.91
N ILE A 113 -22.80 -4.45 15.65
CA ILE A 113 -23.83 -3.86 16.51
C ILE A 113 -25.06 -4.77 16.53
N ASP A 114 -25.88 -4.61 17.57
CA ASP A 114 -27.18 -5.28 17.62
C ASP A 114 -28.09 -4.81 16.49
N ALA A 115 -29.03 -5.68 16.09
CA ALA A 115 -30.02 -5.40 15.05
C ALA A 115 -31.12 -4.43 15.55
N ASP A 116 -30.71 -3.24 16.01
CA ASP A 116 -31.55 -2.18 16.55
C ASP A 116 -31.23 -0.84 15.84
N ILE A 117 -32.26 -0.15 15.37
CA ILE A 117 -32.12 1.16 14.72
C ILE A 117 -31.44 2.20 15.62
N ARG A 118 -31.64 2.11 16.95
CA ARG A 118 -31.02 3.00 17.93
C ARG A 118 -29.50 2.82 17.99
N GLU A 119 -29.02 1.58 17.80
CA GLU A 119 -27.59 1.28 17.73
C GLU A 119 -26.97 1.82 16.44
N ILE A 120 -27.68 1.71 15.31
CA ILE A 120 -27.26 2.32 14.04
C ILE A 120 -27.12 3.83 14.21
N GLU A 121 -28.13 4.50 14.77
CA GLU A 121 -28.08 5.95 15.01
C GLU A 121 -26.92 6.36 15.92
N ARG A 122 -26.69 5.60 17.00
CA ARG A 122 -25.59 5.85 17.95
C ARG A 122 -24.24 5.80 17.25
N VAL A 123 -23.99 4.77 16.43
CA VAL A 123 -22.73 4.61 15.71
C VAL A 123 -22.54 5.72 14.66
N LEU A 124 -23.56 6.04 13.87
CA LEU A 124 -23.46 7.07 12.85
C LEU A 124 -23.19 8.46 13.47
N LYS A 125 -23.84 8.81 14.57
CA LYS A 125 -23.60 10.06 15.30
C LYS A 125 -22.19 10.15 15.91
N SER A 126 -21.59 9.01 16.26
CA SER A 126 -20.22 8.98 16.81
C SER A 126 -19.11 9.18 15.79
N LYS A 127 -19.42 9.04 14.49
CA LYS A 127 -18.46 9.19 13.37
C LYS A 127 -18.60 10.51 12.59
N ALA A 128 -19.63 11.30 12.90
CA ALA A 128 -19.83 12.65 12.35
C ALA A 128 -19.00 13.67 13.14
#